data_AF-A0A6G3MLQ2-F1
#
_entry.id   AF-A0A6G3MLQ2-F1
#
_cell.length_a   1.000
_cell.length_b   1.000
_cell.length_c   1.000
_cell.angle_alpha   90.00
_cell.angle_beta   90.00
_cell.angle_gamma   90.00
#
_symmetry.space_group_name_H-M   'P 1'
#
loop_
_entity.id
_entity.type
_entity.pdbx_description
1 polymer ?
#
loop_
_entity_poly.entity_id
_entity_poly.type
_entity_poly.pdbx_seq_one_letter_code
_entity_poly.pdbx_strand_id
1 'polypeptide(L)'
;MSGKLISPQLTSKPNPNCYACSSKPTISICCDPSTLTVRQLRDQVLLEGLGITRPDVEIDDLTGSILLSSQEDETVQNLKKPLSFFGICAGSILKVEDFLSNHSF
;
A
#
# COMPACT_ATOMS: atom_id res chain seq x y z
N MET A 1 25.56 -22.58 -32.46
CA MET A 1 24.52 -21.54 -32.28
C MET A 1 23.17 -22.20 -32.43
N SER A 2 22.34 -22.23 -31.38
CA SER A 2 21.04 -22.93 -31.44
C SER A 2 20.03 -22.01 -32.14
N GLY A 3 19.67 -22.31 -33.39
CA GLY A 3 18.77 -21.51 -34.23
C GLY A 3 17.30 -21.58 -33.79
N LYS A 4 16.98 -21.06 -32.61
CA LYS A 4 15.61 -20.94 -32.12
C LYS A 4 15.13 -19.49 -32.26
N LEU A 5 14.06 -19.29 -33.04
CA LEU A 5 13.39 -17.99 -33.23
C LEU A 5 12.54 -17.60 -32.01
N ILE A 6 11.97 -18.60 -31.32
CA ILE A 6 11.23 -18.45 -30.07
C ILE A 6 11.78 -19.50 -29.10
N SER A 7 12.19 -19.06 -27.91
CA SER A 7 12.70 -19.95 -26.87
C SER A 7 11.72 -19.98 -25.70
N PRO A 8 10.92 -21.05 -25.54
CA PRO A 8 10.06 -21.19 -24.38
C PRO A 8 10.92 -21.27 -23.12
N GLN A 9 10.50 -20.53 -22.08
CA GLN A 9 11.11 -20.55 -20.76
C GLN A 9 10.19 -21.29 -19.79
N LEU A 10 10.78 -21.98 -18.82
CA LEU A 10 10.04 -22.56 -17.71
C LEU A 10 9.56 -21.45 -16.78
N THR A 11 8.38 -21.61 -16.20
CA THR A 11 7.87 -20.69 -15.19
C THR A 11 8.65 -20.85 -13.89
N SER A 12 8.96 -19.74 -13.24
CA SER A 12 9.54 -19.75 -11.89
C SER A 12 8.46 -19.98 -10.84
N LYS A 13 8.86 -20.48 -9.68
CA LYS A 13 7.98 -20.53 -8.50
C LYS A 13 7.62 -19.11 -8.05
N PRO A 14 6.49 -18.91 -7.34
CA PRO A 14 6.15 -17.63 -6.73
C PRO A 14 7.26 -17.11 -5.81
N ASN A 15 7.52 -15.81 -5.84
CA ASN A 15 8.48 -15.17 -4.95
C ASN A 15 7.86 -15.04 -3.53
N PRO A 16 8.45 -15.66 -2.49
CA PRO A 16 7.90 -15.60 -1.14
C PRO A 16 7.91 -14.19 -0.54
N ASN A 17 8.73 -13.27 -1.07
CA ASN A 17 8.83 -11.88 -0.62
C ASN A 17 8.06 -10.90 -1.52
N CYS A 18 7.19 -11.41 -2.41
CA CYS A 18 6.37 -10.57 -3.27
C CYS A 18 5.34 -9.80 -2.45
N TYR A 19 5.29 -8.47 -2.60
CA TYR A 19 4.30 -7.63 -1.92
C TYR A 19 2.86 -7.85 -2.43
N ALA A 20 2.67 -8.57 -3.54
CA ALA A 20 1.36 -8.84 -4.12
C ALA A 20 0.86 -10.26 -3.84
N CYS A 21 1.69 -11.29 -4.03
CA CYS A 21 1.24 -12.69 -4.03
C CYS A 21 1.83 -13.55 -2.90
N SER A 22 2.58 -12.96 -1.96
CA SER A 22 2.98 -13.68 -0.76
C SER A 22 1.79 -13.85 0.19
N SER A 23 1.88 -14.81 1.11
CA SER A 23 0.77 -15.13 2.02
C SER A 23 0.45 -14.03 3.04
N LYS A 24 1.47 -13.22 3.39
CA LYS A 24 1.37 -12.06 4.28
C LYS A 24 2.32 -10.99 3.73
N PRO A 25 1.90 -10.25 2.69
CA PRO A 25 2.74 -9.22 2.13
C PRO A 25 2.95 -8.13 3.16
N THR A 26 4.17 -7.61 3.23
CA THR A 26 4.52 -6.50 4.12
C THR A 26 5.58 -5.67 3.41
N ILE A 27 5.38 -4.35 3.42
CA ILE A 27 6.32 -3.40 2.83
C ILE A 27 6.78 -2.40 3.89
N SER A 28 7.93 -1.79 3.67
CA SER A 28 8.44 -0.72 4.52
C SER A 28 8.65 0.53 3.68
N ILE A 29 8.08 1.65 4.12
CA ILE A 29 8.19 2.95 3.47
C ILE A 29 9.05 3.84 4.36
N CYS A 30 10.15 4.36 3.82
CA CYS A 30 10.96 5.38 4.48
C CYS A 30 10.50 6.75 4.00
N CYS A 31 9.95 7.56 4.89
CA CYS A 31 9.49 8.91 4.60
C CYS A 31 9.60 9.80 5.84
N ASP A 32 9.44 11.11 5.65
CA ASP A 32 9.25 12.04 6.75
C ASP A 32 7.75 12.21 7.03
N PRO A 33 7.25 11.71 8.17
CA PRO A 33 5.82 11.75 8.49
C PRO A 33 5.32 13.17 8.75
N SER A 34 6.19 14.15 8.99
CA SER A 34 5.81 15.54 9.19
C SER A 34 5.50 16.30 7.91
N THR A 35 5.98 15.79 6.77
CA THR A 35 5.81 16.44 5.45
C THR A 35 4.96 15.61 4.50
N LEU A 36 5.00 14.28 4.58
CA LEU A 36 4.15 13.42 3.76
C LEU A 36 2.68 13.56 4.19
N THR A 37 1.84 14.02 3.27
CA THR A 37 0.40 14.15 3.51
C THR A 37 -0.35 12.86 3.23
N VAL A 38 -1.53 12.70 3.83
CA VAL A 38 -2.43 11.56 3.56
C VAL A 38 -2.79 11.46 2.07
N ARG A 39 -2.95 12.60 1.38
CA ARG A 39 -3.16 12.63 -0.07
C ARG A 39 -1.97 12.03 -0.84
N GLN A 40 -0.75 12.40 -0.48
CA GLN A 40 0.45 11.89 -1.16
C GLN A 40 0.65 10.41 -0.89
N LEU A 41 0.38 9.94 0.33
CA LEU A 41 0.35 8.52 0.64
C LEU A 41 -0.64 7.80 -0.30
N ARG A 42 -1.87 8.29 -0.42
CA ARG A 42 -2.87 7.71 -1.34
C ARG A 42 -2.39 7.73 -2.79
N ASP A 43 -2.16 8.93 -3.34
CA ASP A 43 -1.99 9.12 -4.78
C ASP A 43 -0.65 8.56 -5.27
N GLN A 44 0.45 8.90 -4.59
CA GLN A 44 1.79 8.62 -5.08
C GLN A 44 2.31 7.26 -4.62
N VAL A 45 1.99 6.86 -3.38
CA VAL A 45 2.51 5.61 -2.83
C VAL A 45 1.58 4.44 -3.14
N LEU A 46 0.30 4.54 -2.78
CA LEU A 46 -0.63 3.41 -2.91
C LEU A 46 -1.13 3.24 -4.34
N LEU A 47 -1.64 4.30 -4.96
CA LEU A 47 -2.18 4.25 -6.33
C LEU A 47 -1.06 4.12 -7.36
N GLU A 48 -0.18 5.11 -7.47
CA GLU A 48 0.89 5.11 -8.48
C GLU A 48 2.01 4.09 -8.17
N GLY A 49 2.44 4.00 -6.91
CA GLY A 49 3.58 3.17 -6.52
C GLY A 49 3.28 1.68 -6.39
N LEU A 50 2.10 1.33 -5.87
CA LEU A 50 1.74 -0.07 -5.57
C LEU A 50 0.61 -0.59 -6.46
N GLY A 51 -0.04 0.27 -7.26
CA GLY A 51 -1.11 -0.12 -8.17
C GLY A 51 -2.44 -0.42 -7.46
N ILE A 52 -2.65 0.09 -6.25
CA ILE A 52 -3.91 -0.09 -5.52
C ILE A 52 -4.99 0.80 -6.13
N THR A 53 -6.18 0.25 -6.36
CA THR A 53 -7.24 1.01 -7.05
C THR A 53 -8.07 1.84 -6.07
N ARG A 54 -8.50 1.22 -4.96
CA ARG A 54 -9.32 1.87 -3.94
C ARG A 54 -8.82 1.50 -2.54
N PRO A 55 -7.83 2.24 -2.00
CA PRO A 55 -7.26 1.93 -0.71
C PRO A 55 -8.17 2.38 0.43
N ASP A 56 -8.49 1.44 1.32
CA ASP A 56 -8.89 1.68 2.70
C ASP A 56 -7.65 1.51 3.58
N VAL A 57 -7.38 2.46 4.49
CA VAL A 57 -6.18 2.43 5.33
C VAL A 57 -6.55 2.60 6.79
N GLU A 58 -6.17 1.60 7.58
CA GLU A 58 -6.30 1.58 9.04
C GLU A 58 -4.91 1.72 9.68
N ILE A 59 -4.80 2.52 10.73
CA ILE A 59 -3.62 2.54 11.58
C ILE A 59 -3.73 1.33 12.50
N ASP A 60 -2.70 0.47 12.56
CA ASP A 60 -2.64 -0.66 13.48
C ASP A 60 -2.32 -0.19 14.90
N ASP A 61 -3.25 0.60 15.44
CA ASP A 61 -3.32 1.03 16.82
C ASP A 61 -4.37 0.19 17.57
N LEU A 62 -4.44 0.35 18.90
CA LEU A 62 -5.40 -0.38 19.73
C LEU A 62 -6.87 0.01 19.43
N THR A 63 -7.09 1.03 18.61
CA THR A 63 -8.40 1.62 18.32
C THR A 63 -8.91 1.33 16.91
N GLY A 64 -8.05 0.88 15.99
CA GLY A 64 -8.37 0.69 14.58
C GLY A 64 -8.69 2.01 13.87
N SER A 65 -7.89 3.05 14.09
CA SER A 65 -8.17 4.38 13.53
C SER A 65 -8.15 4.38 12.00
N ILE A 66 -9.26 4.77 11.37
CA ILE A 66 -9.38 4.87 9.91
C ILE A 66 -8.69 6.15 9.41
N LEU A 67 -7.64 6.00 8.61
CA LEU A 67 -6.89 7.09 8.00
C LEU A 67 -7.47 7.50 6.64
N LEU A 68 -7.73 6.50 5.79
CA LEU A 68 -8.33 6.63 4.46
C LEU A 68 -9.49 5.65 4.34
N SER A 69 -10.58 6.13 3.74
CA SER A 69 -11.73 5.31 3.37
C SER A 69 -11.93 5.44 1.87
N SER A 70 -12.26 4.31 1.23
CA SER A 70 -12.59 4.26 -0.18
C SER A 70 -14.04 4.70 -0.46
N GLN A 71 -14.82 5.00 0.58
CA GLN A 71 -16.13 5.65 0.47
C GLN A 71 -15.96 7.16 0.29
N GLU A 72 -16.74 7.73 -0.63
CA GLU A 72 -16.71 9.16 -0.90
C GLU A 72 -17.08 9.96 0.36
N ASP A 73 -16.39 11.07 0.59
CA ASP A 73 -16.60 12.05 1.66
C ASP A 73 -16.27 11.64 3.11
N GLU A 74 -15.99 10.38 3.44
CA GLU A 74 -15.70 9.98 4.84
C GLU A 74 -14.38 10.57 5.39
N THR A 75 -13.33 10.58 4.55
CA THR A 75 -11.95 10.92 4.99
C THR A 75 -11.35 12.11 4.24
N VAL A 76 -12.15 12.87 3.49
CA VAL A 76 -11.68 14.00 2.66
C VAL A 76 -10.95 15.07 3.48
N GLN A 77 -11.38 15.31 4.71
CA GLN A 77 -10.74 16.23 5.65
C GLN A 77 -9.33 15.82 6.10
N ASN A 78 -8.98 14.54 5.98
CA ASN A 78 -7.67 14.01 6.37
C ASN A 78 -6.61 14.26 5.29
N LEU A 79 -7.03 14.39 4.02
CA LEU A 79 -6.14 14.40 2.85
C LEU A 79 -5.02 15.45 2.90
N LYS A 80 -5.28 16.63 3.50
CA LYS A 80 -4.30 17.72 3.58
C LYS A 80 -3.40 17.65 4.82
N LYS A 81 -3.68 16.75 5.76
CA LYS A 81 -2.95 16.65 7.02
C LYS A 81 -1.70 15.78 6.81
N PRO A 82 -0.58 16.09 7.49
CA PRO A 82 0.60 15.23 7.49
C PRO A 82 0.32 13.94 8.27
N LEU A 83 1.05 12.86 7.97
CA LEU A 83 0.90 11.58 8.68
C LEU A 83 1.12 11.72 10.19
N SER A 84 2.08 12.57 10.59
CA SER A 84 2.39 12.83 12.01
C SER A 84 1.21 13.40 12.79
N PHE A 85 0.24 14.05 12.13
CA PHE A 85 -0.98 14.54 12.78
C PHE A 85 -1.80 13.41 13.40
N PHE A 86 -1.73 12.21 12.82
CA PHE A 86 -2.43 11.01 13.28
C PHE A 86 -1.57 10.14 14.21
N GLY A 87 -0.43 10.67 14.69
CA GLY A 87 0.50 9.91 15.53
C GLY A 87 1.37 8.90 14.78
N ILE A 88 1.33 8.90 13.44
CA ILE A 88 2.18 8.02 12.62
C ILE A 88 3.63 8.50 12.70
N CYS A 89 4.52 7.59 13.10
CA CYS A 89 5.94 7.82 13.27
C CYS A 89 6.76 6.61 12.82
N ALA A 90 8.07 6.64 13.08
CA ALA A 90 8.94 5.51 12.76
C ALA A 90 8.47 4.24 13.50
N GLY A 91 8.22 3.17 12.73
CA GLY A 91 7.74 1.89 13.26
C GLY A 91 6.21 1.77 13.37
N SER A 92 5.46 2.81 13.04
CA SER A 92 4.00 2.69 12.87
C SER A 92 3.67 1.71 11.74
N ILE A 93 2.63 0.91 11.95
CA ILE A 93 2.12 -0.05 10.97
C ILE A 93 0.77 0.45 10.47
N LEU A 94 0.60 0.41 9.15
CA LEU A 94 -0.66 0.72 8.48
C LEU A 94 -1.14 -0.55 7.78
N LYS A 95 -2.41 -0.90 7.97
CA LYS A 95 -3.07 -1.96 7.21
C LYS A 95 -3.74 -1.31 6.01
N VAL A 96 -3.44 -1.82 4.83
CA VAL A 96 -4.03 -1.34 3.58
C VAL A 96 -4.89 -2.45 3.00
N GLU A 97 -6.15 -2.13 2.70
CA GLU A 97 -7.08 -3.05 2.05
C GLU A 97 -7.62 -2.43 0.77
N ASP A 98 -7.75 -3.26 -0.27
CA ASP A 98 -8.49 -2.94 -1.48
C ASP A 98 -9.55 -4.01 -1.72
N PHE A 99 -10.79 -3.68 -1.37
CA PHE A 99 -11.93 -4.59 -1.50
C PHE A 99 -12.21 -5.01 -2.96
N LEU A 100 -11.81 -4.21 -3.96
CA LEU A 100 -12.08 -4.54 -5.35
C LEU A 100 -11.11 -5.57 -5.90
N SER A 101 -9.84 -5.46 -5.51
CA SER A 101 -8.78 -6.36 -5.95
C SER A 101 -8.50 -7.51 -4.96
N ASN A 102 -9.16 -7.51 -3.80
CA ASN A 102 -8.97 -8.47 -2.69
C ASN A 102 -7.50 -8.58 -2.27
N HIS A 103 -6.80 -7.44 -2.31
CA HIS A 103 -5.42 -7.29 -1.85
C HIS A 103 -5.42 -6.63 -0.48
N SER A 104 -4.65 -7.22 0.45
CA SER A 104 -4.38 -6.62 1.76
C SER A 104 -2.92 -6.83 2.15
N PHE A 105 -2.31 -5.81 2.76
CA PHE A 105 -0.93 -5.83 3.26
C PHE A 105 -0.66 -4.76 4.31
#